data_AF-A0A1M6T4L0-F1
#
_entry.id   AF-A0A1M6T4L0-F1
#
_cell.length_a   1.000
_cell.length_b   1.000
_cell.length_c   1.000
_cell.angle_alpha   90.00
_cell.angle_beta   90.00
_cell.angle_gamma   90.00
#
_symmetry.space_group_name_H-M   'P 1'
#
loop_
_entity.id
_entity.type
_entity.pdbx_description
1 polymer ?
#
loop_
_entity_poly.entity_id
_entity_poly.type
_entity_poly.pdbx_seq_one_letter_code
_entity_poly.pdbx_strand_id
1 'polypeptide(L)'
;MNGFFYLVCIGNLEKRLMLAVAVELKRKYKMTVRISHMEYANKFYAREDLENYLKSIRLPDRAFLLMLTDRNISINDKGLLVYHVQEKDIRAATGQILEWLKAYLQGL
;
A
#
# COMPACT_ATOMS: atom_id res chain seq x y z
N MET A 1 18.32 -3.05 -7.54
CA MET A 1 17.33 -2.57 -8.53
C MET A 1 16.98 -1.12 -8.19
N ASN A 2 17.16 -0.18 -9.12
CA ASN A 2 16.65 1.19 -8.93
C ASN A 2 15.15 1.18 -9.21
N GLY A 3 14.35 1.02 -8.16
CA GLY A 3 12.89 1.16 -8.23
C GLY A 3 12.37 1.77 -6.93
N PHE A 4 11.08 2.07 -6.88
CA PHE A 4 10.48 2.69 -5.71
C PHE A 4 9.11 2.08 -5.39
N PHE A 5 8.78 2.04 -4.10
CA PHE A 5 7.42 1.77 -3.64
C PHE A 5 6.67 3.08 -3.53
N TYR A 6 5.46 3.11 -4.07
CA TYR A 6 4.48 4.14 -3.77
C TYR A 6 3.48 3.56 -2.78
N LEU A 7 3.63 3.90 -1.51
CA LEU A 7 2.78 3.44 -0.42
C LEU A 7 1.62 4.41 -0.26
N VAL A 8 0.42 3.97 -0.62
CA VAL A 8 -0.83 4.70 -0.39
C VAL A 8 -1.54 4.06 0.78
N CYS A 9 -1.94 4.86 1.75
CA CYS A 9 -2.75 4.37 2.85
C CYS A 9 -4.08 5.10 2.83
N ILE A 10 -5.15 4.31 2.86
CA ILE A 10 -6.52 4.79 2.71
C ILE A 10 -7.33 4.31 3.89
N GLY A 11 -7.89 5.28 4.59
CA GLY A 11 -8.81 5.06 5.68
C GLY A 11 -8.28 5.45 7.03
N ASN A 12 -8.83 4.85 8.08
CA ASN A 12 -8.49 5.21 9.46
C ASN A 12 -7.33 4.36 9.98
N LEU A 13 -6.26 4.29 9.19
CA LEU A 13 -5.04 3.58 9.57
C LEU A 13 -4.14 4.50 10.39
N GLU A 14 -3.50 3.94 11.41
CA GLU A 14 -2.55 4.70 12.22
C GLU A 14 -1.37 5.17 11.37
N LYS A 15 -1.05 6.47 11.46
CA LYS A 15 0.12 7.03 10.76
C LYS A 15 1.42 6.29 11.08
N ARG A 16 1.52 5.75 12.30
CA ARG A 16 2.66 4.95 12.77
C ARG A 16 2.81 3.65 12.00
N LEU A 17 1.71 2.99 11.62
CA LEU A 17 1.75 1.78 10.80
C LEU A 17 2.36 2.08 9.42
N MET A 18 1.92 3.16 8.77
CA MET A 18 2.44 3.54 7.45
C MET A 18 3.95 3.77 7.49
N LEU A 19 4.43 4.50 8.50
CA LEU A 19 5.85 4.80 8.66
C LEU A 19 6.66 3.53 8.95
N ALA A 20 6.13 2.63 9.79
CA ALA A 20 6.78 1.36 10.09
C ALA A 20 6.95 0.51 8.83
N VAL A 21 5.88 0.35 8.04
CA VAL A 21 5.92 -0.38 6.76
C VAL A 21 6.91 0.28 5.78
N ALA A 22 6.88 1.60 5.63
CA ALA A 22 7.79 2.31 4.73
C ALA A 22 9.27 2.14 5.12
N VAL A 23 9.58 2.21 6.41
CA VAL A 23 10.95 1.99 6.92
C VAL A 23 11.42 0.58 6.60
N GLU A 24 10.59 -0.42 6.87
CA GLU A 24 10.97 -1.82 6.61
C GLU A 24 11.06 -2.13 5.12
N LEU A 25 10.20 -1.56 4.28
CA LEU A 25 10.31 -1.67 2.81
C LEU A 25 11.64 -1.10 2.32
N LYS A 26 12.00 0.10 2.77
CA LYS A 26 13.28 0.74 2.43
C LYS A 26 14.46 -0.12 2.89
N ARG A 27 14.38 -0.68 4.09
CA ARG A 27 15.45 -1.51 4.69
C ARG A 27 15.62 -2.83 3.94
N LYS A 28 14.53 -3.54 3.67
CA LYS A 28 14.50 -4.90 3.11
C LYS A 28 14.77 -4.92 1.61
N TYR A 29 14.17 -4.01 0.86
CA TYR A 29 14.27 -3.99 -0.61
C TYR A 29 15.30 -2.99 -1.14
N LYS A 30 15.88 -2.14 -0.29
CA LYS A 30 16.84 -1.07 -0.67
C LYS A 30 16.29 -0.13 -1.74
N MET A 31 14.97 0.05 -1.76
CA MET A 31 14.22 0.89 -2.70
C MET A 31 13.79 2.20 -2.01
N THR A 32 13.60 3.25 -2.79
CA THR A 32 12.96 4.47 -2.29
C THR A 32 11.50 4.18 -1.97
N VAL A 33 10.97 4.76 -0.90
CA VAL A 33 9.54 4.67 -0.56
C VAL A 33 8.96 6.07 -0.55
N ARG A 34 7.94 6.30 -1.37
CA ARG A 34 7.11 7.50 -1.32
C ARG A 34 5.82 7.15 -0.61
N ILE A 35 5.37 8.00 0.30
CA ILE A 35 4.17 7.77 1.11
C ILE A 35 3.13 8.81 0.72
N SER A 36 1.91 8.36 0.47
CA SER A 36 0.72 9.20 0.38
C SER A 36 -0.31 8.69 1.39
N HIS A 37 -0.78 9.58 2.26
CA HIS A 37 -1.84 9.26 3.21
C HIS A 37 -3.09 10.01 2.81
N MET A 38 -4.18 9.27 2.68
CA MET A 38 -5.48 9.83 2.39
C MET A 38 -6.46 9.29 3.43
N GLU A 39 -6.89 10.16 4.34
CA GLU A 39 -8.06 9.86 5.16
C GLU A 39 -9.27 9.69 4.21
N TYR A 40 -10.29 8.92 4.60
CA TYR A 40 -11.53 8.89 3.84
C TYR A 40 -12.12 10.30 3.85
N ALA A 41 -11.77 11.13 2.85
CA ALA A 41 -12.61 12.25 2.48
C ALA A 41 -13.96 11.64 2.11
N ASN A 42 -15.06 12.30 2.47
CA ASN A 42 -16.43 11.90 2.16
C ASN A 42 -16.73 11.63 0.66
N LYS A 43 -15.71 11.67 -0.21
CA LYS A 43 -15.73 11.45 -1.65
C LYS A 43 -15.34 10.03 -2.09
N PHE A 44 -14.98 9.11 -1.19
CA PHE A 44 -14.60 7.72 -1.55
C PHE A 44 -15.55 6.66 -0.98
N TYR A 45 -16.85 6.97 -0.89
CA TYR A 45 -17.85 5.96 -0.51
C TYR A 45 -18.11 4.94 -1.61
N ALA A 46 -17.87 5.30 -2.88
CA ALA A 46 -17.95 4.38 -4.00
C ALA A 46 -16.58 3.80 -4.35
N ARG A 47 -16.54 2.48 -4.58
CA ARG A 47 -15.36 1.75 -5.07
C ARG A 47 -14.76 2.39 -6.33
N GLU A 48 -15.61 2.93 -7.21
CA GLU A 48 -15.22 3.57 -8.46
C GLU A 48 -14.34 4.80 -8.26
N ASP A 49 -14.65 5.65 -7.27
CA ASP A 49 -13.85 6.84 -6.98
C ASP A 49 -12.44 6.48 -6.51
N LEU A 50 -12.33 5.41 -5.71
CA LEU A 50 -11.06 4.88 -5.25
C LEU A 50 -10.24 4.31 -6.42
N GLU A 51 -10.88 3.52 -7.28
CA GLU A 51 -10.23 2.99 -8.48
C GLU A 51 -9.75 4.11 -9.41
N ASN A 52 -10.57 5.15 -9.63
CA ASN A 52 -10.21 6.31 -10.42
C ASN A 52 -9.03 7.09 -9.83
N TYR A 53 -9.02 7.29 -8.51
CA TYR A 53 -7.90 7.92 -7.82
C TYR A 53 -6.61 7.12 -8.00
N LEU A 54 -6.64 5.80 -7.79
CA LEU A 54 -5.46 4.96 -7.92
C LEU A 54 -4.94 4.93 -9.37
N LYS A 55 -5.83 4.87 -10.37
CA LYS A 55 -5.47 4.97 -11.80
C LYS A 55 -4.87 6.33 -12.17
N SER A 56 -5.22 7.39 -11.45
CA SER A 56 -4.64 8.73 -11.68
C SER A 56 -3.18 8.84 -11.20
N ILE A 57 -2.73 7.94 -10.33
CA ILE A 57 -1.35 7.93 -9.82
C ILE A 57 -0.41 7.49 -10.94
N ARG A 58 0.30 8.44 -11.54
CA ARG A 58 1.33 8.15 -12.54
C ARG A 58 2.55 7.54 -11.88
N LEU A 59 2.78 6.26 -12.17
CA LEU A 59 3.93 5.51 -11.69
C LEU A 59 5.06 5.53 -12.73
N PRO A 60 6.28 5.95 -12.38
CA PRO A 60 7.44 5.70 -13.21
C PRO A 60 7.70 4.22 -13.48
N ASP A 61 8.46 3.91 -14.52
CA ASP A 61 8.91 2.56 -14.82
C ASP A 61 9.59 1.94 -13.58
N ARG A 62 9.17 0.71 -13.23
CA ARG A 62 9.65 -0.07 -12.06
C ARG A 62 9.17 0.45 -10.70
N ALA A 63 7.99 1.04 -10.65
CA ALA A 63 7.27 1.29 -9.42
C ALA A 63 6.38 0.13 -9.01
N PHE A 64 6.20 -0.07 -7.70
CA PHE A 64 5.07 -0.83 -7.17
C PHE A 64 4.15 0.12 -6.40
N LEU A 65 2.86 0.11 -6.73
CA LEU A 65 1.84 0.81 -5.96
C LEU A 65 1.27 -0.14 -4.91
N LEU A 66 1.58 0.12 -3.63
CA LEU A 66 1.07 -0.65 -2.50
C LEU A 66 0.01 0.18 -1.78
N MET A 67 -1.23 -0.29 -1.81
CA MET A 67 -2.34 0.27 -1.05
C MET A 67 -2.55 -0.50 0.24
N LEU A 68 -2.50 0.19 1.39
CA LEU A 68 -2.98 -0.32 2.67
C LEU A 68 -4.35 0.28 2.97
N THR A 69 -5.29 -0.55 3.39
CA THR A 69 -6.63 -0.10 3.79
C THR A 69 -7.17 -0.90 4.97
N ASP A 70 -7.99 -0.27 5.80
CA ASP A 70 -8.76 -0.90 6.88
C ASP A 70 -10.05 -1.58 6.38
N ARG A 71 -10.42 -1.38 5.11
CA ARG A 71 -11.61 -1.96 4.50
C ARG A 71 -11.26 -3.17 3.63
N ASN A 72 -12.19 -4.12 3.60
CA ASN A 72 -12.10 -5.26 2.68
C ASN A 72 -12.48 -4.82 1.26
N ILE A 73 -11.50 -4.35 0.50
CA ILE A 73 -11.65 -3.87 -0.88
C ILE A 73 -10.77 -4.72 -1.78
N SER A 74 -11.36 -5.24 -2.86
CA SER A 74 -10.64 -5.91 -3.94
C SER A 74 -10.66 -5.06 -5.20
N ILE A 75 -9.48 -4.68 -5.68
CA ILE A 75 -9.28 -3.97 -6.96
C ILE A 75 -8.44 -4.89 -7.84
N ASN A 76 -8.91 -5.14 -9.06
CA ASN A 76 -8.24 -6.02 -9.99
C ASN A 76 -7.50 -5.20 -11.06
N ASP A 77 -6.27 -4.80 -10.76
CA ASP A 77 -5.40 -4.05 -11.68
C ASP A 77 -3.97 -4.61 -11.61
N LYS A 78 -3.35 -4.87 -12.77
CA LYS A 78 -2.07 -5.59 -12.88
C LYS A 78 -0.86 -4.85 -12.30
N GLY A 79 -0.98 -3.57 -11.94
CA GLY A 79 0.09 -2.77 -11.33
C GLY A 79 -0.10 -2.42 -9.86
N LEU A 80 -1.23 -2.82 -9.26
CA LEU A 80 -1.66 -2.40 -7.94
C LEU A 80 -1.66 -3.57 -6.95
N LEU A 81 -0.91 -3.40 -5.86
CA LEU A 81 -0.86 -4.32 -4.73
C LEU A 81 -1.80 -3.79 -3.65
N VAL A 82 -2.88 -4.51 -3.35
CA VAL A 82 -3.83 -4.12 -2.30
C VAL A 82 -3.72 -5.05 -1.10
N TYR A 83 -3.52 -4.47 0.09
CA TYR A 83 -3.53 -5.19 1.34
C TYR A 83 -4.60 -4.64 2.30
N HIS A 84 -5.50 -5.54 2.74
CA HIS A 84 -6.47 -5.26 3.79
C HIS A 84 -5.83 -5.50 5.17
N VAL A 85 -5.63 -4.43 5.93
CA VAL A 85 -5.09 -4.47 7.28
C VAL A 85 -6.19 -4.89 8.25
N GLN A 86 -6.01 -6.04 8.89
CA GLN A 86 -6.91 -6.57 9.92
C GLN A 86 -6.32 -6.49 11.33
N GLU A 87 -4.99 -6.45 11.43
CA GLU A 87 -4.25 -6.38 12.68
C GLU A 87 -4.15 -4.94 13.20
N LYS A 88 -4.38 -4.76 14.50
CA LYS A 88 -4.31 -3.46 15.18
C LYS A 88 -2.95 -3.21 15.81
N ASP A 89 -2.23 -4.26 16.21
CA ASP A 89 -0.85 -4.11 16.66
C ASP A 89 0.06 -3.76 15.48
N ILE A 90 0.70 -2.60 15.56
CA ILE A 90 1.51 -2.06 14.46
C ILE A 90 2.64 -3.03 14.07
N ARG A 91 3.28 -3.70 15.03
CA ARG A 91 4.42 -4.58 14.76
C ARG A 91 3.93 -5.84 14.04
N ALA A 92 2.87 -6.48 14.55
CA ALA A 92 2.27 -7.65 13.93
C ALA A 92 1.73 -7.33 12.53
N ALA A 93 1.01 -6.22 12.37
CA ALA A 93 0.48 -5.77 11.07
C ALA A 93 1.61 -5.55 10.05
N THR A 94 2.68 -4.88 10.46
CA THR A 94 3.87 -4.67 9.59
C THR A 94 4.48 -5.99 9.16
N GLY A 95 4.62 -6.95 10.08
CA GLY A 95 5.12 -8.30 9.77
C GLY A 95 4.28 -8.99 8.70
N GLN A 96 2.97 -9.05 8.91
CA GLN A 96 2.04 -9.70 7.97
C GLN A 96 2.07 -9.06 6.57
N ILE A 97 2.09 -7.73 6.49
CA ILE A 97 2.18 -6.99 5.21
C ILE A 97 3.46 -7.37 4.44
N LEU A 98 4.59 -7.45 5.13
CA LEU A 98 5.89 -7.75 4.52
C LEU A 98 6.04 -9.22 4.11
N GLU A 99 5.39 -10.13 4.82
CA GLU A 99 5.33 -11.54 4.45
C GLU A 99 4.44 -11.76 3.23
N TRP A 100 3.24 -11.15 3.23
CA TRP A 100 2.34 -11.16 2.09
C TRP A 100 3.00 -10.57 0.83
N LEU A 101 3.64 -9.41 0.95
CA LEU A 101 4.31 -8.76 -0.18
C LEU A 101 5.44 -9.63 -0.73
N LYS A 102 6.22 -10.28 0.15
CA LYS A 102 7.26 -11.21 -0.26
C LYS A 102 6.68 -12.36 -1.08
N ALA A 103 5.60 -12.99 -0.60
CA ALA A 103 4.95 -14.09 -1.31
C ALA A 103 4.43 -13.65 -2.68
N TYR A 104 3.80 -12.47 -2.76
CA TYR A 104 3.29 -11.92 -4.02
C TYR A 104 4.42 -11.70 -5.05
N LEU A 105 5.51 -11.05 -4.63
CA LEU A 105 6.65 -10.78 -5.52
C LEU A 105 7.43 -12.03 -5.94
N GLN A 106 7.33 -13.14 -5.21
CA GLN A 106 7.94 -14.42 -5.57
C GLN A 106 7.08 -15.25 -6.53
N GLY A 107 5.79 -14.96 -6.64
CA GLY A 107 4.86 -15.62 -7.55
C GLY A 107 4.66 -14.92 -8.89
N LEU A 108 5.26 -13.74 -9.09
CA LEU A 108 5.35 -13.01 -10.36
C LEU A 108 6.58 -13.45 -11.16
#